data_AF-A0A2K0T134-F1
#
_entry.id   AF-A0A2K0T134-F1
#
_cell.length_a   1.000
_cell.length_b   1.000
_cell.length_c   1.000
_cell.angle_alpha   90.00
_cell.angle_beta   90.00
_cell.angle_gamma   90.00
#
_symmetry.space_group_name_H-M   'P 1'
#
loop_
_entity.id
_entity.type
_entity.pdbx_description
1 polymer ?
#
loop_
_entity_poly.entity_id
_entity_poly.type
_entity_poly.pdbx_seq_one_letter_code
_entity_poly.pdbx_strand_id
1 'polypeptide(L)'
;MTGHQLHYFEIGIMEDAKDKDIGVGFCEEHVPLDSLLGFDKGSWGYHGDGNAFPSNDCGKYGPQYAQEDVVGCGVDSDKEVAFFTLNGKYLGVAFRGIKGKQYSAVSFDSVSEGCRVLANFGQKPFLFDASTWNAEEERKAQYRQLRRIVRDDE
;
A
#
# COMPACT_ATOMS: atom_id res chain seq x y z
N MET A 1 -4.61 -3.51 27.00
CA MET A 1 -3.47 -3.64 26.08
C MET A 1 -4.01 -3.34 24.68
N THR A 2 -3.92 -2.10 24.23
CA THR A 2 -4.33 -1.72 22.86
C THR A 2 -3.24 -2.24 21.93
N GLY A 3 -3.45 -3.41 21.36
CA GLY A 3 -2.52 -4.02 20.43
C GLY A 3 -2.52 -3.20 19.14
N HIS A 4 -1.35 -2.68 18.79
CA HIS A 4 -1.13 -2.05 17.49
C HIS A 4 -1.52 -3.02 16.38
N GLN A 5 -2.58 -2.71 15.65
CA GLN A 5 -3.13 -3.60 14.61
C GLN A 5 -2.66 -3.13 13.23
N LEU A 6 -1.36 -3.28 12.99
CA LEU A 6 -0.80 -3.21 11.64
C LEU A 6 -1.05 -4.55 10.95
N HIS A 7 -1.85 -4.54 9.90
CA HIS A 7 -1.94 -5.64 8.96
C HIS A 7 -0.98 -5.38 7.80
N TYR A 8 -0.10 -6.34 7.49
CA TYR A 8 0.89 -6.21 6.43
C TYR A 8 1.02 -7.49 5.62
N PHE A 9 1.14 -7.36 4.30
CA PHE A 9 1.37 -8.46 3.37
C PHE A 9 2.25 -8.01 2.21
N GLU A 10 2.88 -8.97 1.53
CA GLU A 10 3.75 -8.73 0.36
C GLU A 10 3.29 -9.54 -0.83
N ILE A 11 3.34 -8.93 -2.01
CA ILE A 11 3.02 -9.53 -3.31
C ILE A 11 4.29 -9.51 -4.15
N GLY A 12 4.83 -10.69 -4.45
CA GLY A 12 5.92 -10.86 -5.42
C GLY A 12 5.37 -10.97 -6.83
N ILE A 13 5.85 -10.14 -7.76
CA ILE A 13 5.46 -10.15 -9.17
C ILE A 13 6.36 -11.16 -9.91
N MET A 14 5.78 -12.28 -10.35
CA MET A 14 6.57 -13.42 -10.85
C MET A 14 6.83 -13.38 -12.35
N GLU A 15 5.82 -12.97 -13.11
CA GLU A 15 5.86 -12.94 -14.57
C GLU A 15 5.18 -11.64 -15.01
N ASP A 16 5.93 -10.82 -15.73
CA ASP A 16 5.37 -9.65 -16.38
C ASP A 16 4.59 -10.12 -17.61
N ALA A 17 3.58 -9.36 -17.99
CA ALA A 17 3.68 -8.94 -19.37
C ALA A 17 3.66 -7.44 -19.48
N LYS A 18 4.43 -7.01 -20.46
CA LYS A 18 4.47 -5.63 -20.91
C LYS A 18 3.06 -5.07 -21.02
N ASP A 19 2.91 -3.85 -20.50
CA ASP A 19 1.71 -3.00 -20.60
C ASP A 19 0.52 -3.43 -19.71
N LYS A 20 0.77 -4.13 -18.60
CA LYS A 20 -0.28 -4.64 -17.70
C LYS A 20 -0.31 -3.94 -16.35
N ASP A 21 -1.48 -3.45 -15.94
CA ASP A 21 -1.68 -2.88 -14.61
C ASP A 21 -2.08 -3.97 -13.61
N ILE A 22 -1.11 -4.46 -12.84
CA ILE A 22 -1.37 -5.24 -11.63
C ILE A 22 -1.62 -4.26 -10.49
N GLY A 23 -2.80 -4.32 -9.88
CA GLY A 23 -3.13 -3.52 -8.70
C GLY A 23 -2.88 -4.30 -7.41
N VAL A 24 -2.12 -3.74 -6.47
CA VAL A 24 -1.93 -4.29 -5.12
C VAL A 24 -2.60 -3.37 -4.10
N GLY A 25 -3.38 -3.92 -3.17
CA GLY A 25 -4.02 -3.11 -2.14
C GLY A 25 -5.06 -3.87 -1.33
N PHE A 26 -6.17 -3.20 -1.03
CA PHE A 26 -7.21 -3.75 -0.16
C PHE A 26 -8.58 -3.15 -0.50
N CYS A 27 -9.62 -3.86 -0.08
CA CYS A 27 -11.00 -3.44 -0.29
C CYS A 27 -11.93 -3.88 0.86
N GLU A 28 -13.08 -3.22 0.92
CA GLU A 28 -14.20 -3.61 1.77
C GLU A 28 -15.01 -4.75 1.14
N GLU A 29 -15.77 -5.48 1.97
CA GLU A 29 -16.52 -6.69 1.56
C GLU A 29 -17.52 -6.47 0.42
N HIS A 30 -18.02 -5.25 0.28
CA HIS A 30 -19.08 -4.90 -0.66
C HIS A 30 -18.57 -4.48 -2.05
N VAL A 31 -17.24 -4.37 -2.21
CA VAL A 31 -16.64 -3.88 -3.45
C VAL A 31 -16.81 -4.92 -4.57
N PRO A 32 -17.25 -4.52 -5.78
CA PRO A 32 -17.30 -5.40 -6.95
C PRO A 32 -15.92 -5.96 -7.31
N LEU A 33 -15.86 -7.23 -7.70
CA LEU A 33 -14.59 -7.94 -8.00
C LEU A 33 -14.22 -7.91 -9.49
N ASP A 34 -14.97 -7.18 -10.32
CA ASP A 34 -14.80 -7.04 -11.77
C ASP A 34 -14.11 -5.73 -12.18
N SER A 35 -13.49 -5.04 -11.22
CA SER A 35 -12.83 -3.75 -11.37
C SER A 35 -11.43 -3.76 -10.75
N LEU A 36 -10.55 -2.85 -11.22
CA LEU A 36 -9.22 -2.69 -10.63
C LEU A 36 -9.32 -2.02 -9.25
N LEU A 37 -8.42 -2.41 -8.34
CA LEU A 37 -8.39 -1.85 -7.00
C LEU A 37 -8.19 -0.33 -7.05
N GLY A 38 -9.06 0.40 -6.34
CA GLY A 38 -9.03 1.86 -6.28
C GLY A 38 -9.97 2.57 -7.25
N PHE A 39 -10.72 1.84 -8.09
CA PHE A 39 -11.70 2.45 -9.01
C PHE A 39 -13.10 2.53 -8.39
N ASP A 40 -13.42 1.65 -7.44
CA ASP A 40 -14.70 1.62 -6.74
C ASP A 40 -14.57 2.14 -5.31
N LYS A 41 -15.63 2.80 -4.82
CA LYS A 41 -15.72 3.25 -3.43
C LYS A 41 -15.48 2.09 -2.45
N GLY A 42 -14.60 2.30 -1.48
CA GLY A 42 -14.21 1.25 -0.53
C GLY A 42 -13.11 0.32 -1.04
N SER A 43 -12.44 0.68 -2.15
CA SER A 43 -11.25 0.00 -2.65
C SER A 43 -10.07 0.96 -2.78
N TRP A 44 -8.87 0.42 -2.59
CA TRP A 44 -7.62 1.18 -2.62
C TRP A 44 -6.54 0.36 -3.31
N GLY A 45 -5.84 0.95 -4.28
CA GLY A 45 -4.83 0.25 -5.06
C GLY A 45 -3.60 1.11 -5.34
N TYR A 46 -2.43 0.48 -5.32
CA TYR A 46 -1.20 0.96 -5.95
C TYR A 46 -0.97 0.09 -7.19
N HIS A 47 -0.77 0.72 -8.35
CA HIS A 47 -0.67 0.02 -9.63
C HIS A 47 0.77 0.07 -10.16
N GLY A 48 1.08 -0.81 -11.13
CA GLY A 48 2.42 -0.96 -11.71
C GLY A 48 2.97 0.33 -12.37
N ASP A 49 2.08 1.20 -12.85
CA ASP A 49 2.41 2.54 -13.37
C ASP A 49 2.91 3.54 -12.29
N GLY A 50 2.84 3.14 -11.03
CA GLY A 50 3.29 3.88 -9.87
C GLY A 50 2.26 4.88 -9.32
N ASN A 51 1.04 4.84 -9.80
CA ASN A 51 -0.06 5.66 -9.30
C ASN A 51 -0.78 4.96 -8.15
N ALA A 52 -1.28 5.76 -7.21
CA ALA A 52 -2.18 5.29 -6.16
C ALA A 52 -3.59 5.79 -6.45
N PHE A 53 -4.54 4.88 -6.23
CA PHE A 53 -5.95 5.05 -6.49
C PHE A 53 -6.68 4.88 -5.16
N PRO A 54 -6.86 5.96 -4.38
CA PRO A 54 -7.96 6.03 -3.43
C PRO A 54 -9.23 6.13 -4.26
N SER A 55 -10.24 5.30 -3.97
CA SER A 55 -11.49 5.13 -4.71
C SER A 55 -12.14 6.28 -5.52
N ASN A 56 -11.76 7.54 -5.28
CA ASN A 56 -12.36 8.74 -5.85
C ASN A 56 -11.37 9.73 -6.53
N ASP A 57 -10.04 9.59 -6.42
CA ASP A 57 -9.07 10.56 -6.99
C ASP A 57 -7.67 9.96 -7.21
N CYS A 58 -7.24 9.77 -8.47
CA CYS A 58 -5.97 9.10 -8.78
C CYS A 58 -4.78 10.06 -8.87
N GLY A 59 -3.59 9.60 -8.48
CA GLY A 59 -2.39 10.42 -8.60
C GLY A 59 -1.08 9.66 -8.46
N LYS A 60 0.00 10.32 -8.91
CA LYS A 60 1.36 9.77 -8.79
C LYS A 60 1.72 9.61 -7.31
N TYR A 61 2.08 8.41 -6.93
CA TYR A 61 2.41 8.07 -5.54
C TYR A 61 3.84 7.57 -5.38
N GLY A 62 4.22 6.58 -6.18
CA GLY A 62 5.49 5.88 -6.03
C GLY A 62 6.19 5.58 -7.35
N PRO A 63 7.33 4.87 -7.28
CA PRO A 63 8.00 4.30 -8.45
C PRO A 63 7.06 3.36 -9.23
N GLN A 64 7.43 3.02 -10.45
CA GLN A 64 6.81 1.88 -11.13
C GLN A 64 7.35 0.58 -10.54
N TYR A 65 6.59 -0.50 -10.66
CA TYR A 65 7.04 -1.85 -10.33
C TYR A 65 6.67 -2.83 -11.43
N ALA A 66 7.45 -3.89 -11.56
CA ALA A 66 7.33 -4.88 -12.62
C ALA A 66 7.72 -6.28 -12.10
N GLN A 67 7.95 -7.22 -13.01
CA GLN A 67 8.45 -8.56 -12.66
C GLN A 67 9.71 -8.50 -11.79
N GLU A 68 9.80 -9.48 -10.88
CA GLU A 68 10.82 -9.63 -9.83
C GLU A 68 10.70 -8.65 -8.66
N ASP A 69 9.87 -7.62 -8.77
CA ASP A 69 9.60 -6.73 -7.64
C ASP A 69 8.68 -7.38 -6.59
N VAL A 70 8.84 -6.92 -5.36
CA VAL A 70 7.97 -7.25 -4.23
C VAL A 70 7.30 -5.97 -3.75
N VAL A 71 5.97 -5.94 -3.86
CA VAL A 71 5.14 -4.83 -3.39
C VAL A 71 4.51 -5.20 -2.06
N GLY A 72 4.84 -4.45 -1.01
CA GLY A 72 4.20 -4.58 0.29
C GLY A 72 3.04 -3.63 0.46
N CYS A 73 2.03 -4.02 1.22
CA CYS A 73 0.90 -3.18 1.59
C CYS A 73 0.62 -3.30 3.09
N GLY A 74 0.66 -2.16 3.77
CA GLY A 74 0.39 -2.04 5.20
C GLY A 74 -0.86 -1.21 5.47
N VAL A 75 -1.73 -1.71 6.34
CA VAL A 75 -2.92 -1.00 6.84
C VAL A 75 -2.81 -0.91 8.35
N ASP A 76 -2.69 0.31 8.85
CA ASP A 76 -2.61 0.63 10.28
C ASP A 76 -3.96 1.17 10.75
N SER A 77 -4.73 0.32 11.42
CA SER A 77 -6.08 0.65 11.88
C SER A 77 -6.11 1.68 13.02
N ASP A 78 -5.04 1.79 13.80
CA ASP A 78 -4.96 2.79 14.88
C ASP A 78 -4.74 4.18 14.30
N LYS A 79 -3.86 4.28 13.28
CA LYS A 79 -3.57 5.54 12.61
C LYS A 79 -4.56 5.86 11.48
N GLU A 80 -5.46 4.93 11.15
CA GLU A 80 -6.38 5.00 10.01
C GLU A 80 -5.65 5.31 8.69
N VAL A 81 -4.46 4.73 8.47
CA VAL A 81 -3.65 4.95 7.27
C VAL A 81 -3.28 3.66 6.58
N ALA A 82 -3.00 3.76 5.28
CA ALA A 82 -2.35 2.72 4.53
C ALA A 82 -1.12 3.23 3.78
N PHE A 83 -0.17 2.34 3.58
CA PHE A 83 1.07 2.60 2.88
C PHE A 83 1.51 1.40 2.05
N PHE A 84 2.44 1.65 1.15
CA PHE A 84 3.09 0.60 0.39
C PHE A 84 4.60 0.58 0.60
N THR A 85 5.19 -0.55 0.26
CA THR A 85 6.64 -0.73 0.17
C THR A 85 6.97 -1.32 -1.20
N LEU A 86 8.17 -1.01 -1.70
CA LEU A 86 8.70 -1.64 -2.89
C LEU A 86 10.10 -2.18 -2.58
N ASN A 87 10.28 -3.49 -2.73
CA ASN A 87 11.53 -4.18 -2.43
C ASN A 87 12.07 -3.85 -1.02
N GLY A 88 11.17 -3.90 -0.03
CA GLY A 88 11.47 -3.60 1.37
C GLY A 88 11.63 -2.11 1.70
N LYS A 89 11.49 -1.19 0.73
CA LYS A 89 11.58 0.26 0.98
C LYS A 89 10.19 0.88 1.17
N TYR A 90 9.99 1.55 2.29
CA TYR A 90 8.77 2.31 2.56
C TYR A 90 8.60 3.51 1.60
N LEU A 91 7.40 3.65 1.02
CA LEU A 91 7.10 4.66 -0.01
C LEU A 91 6.34 5.89 0.51
N GLY A 92 5.98 5.93 1.80
CA GLY A 92 5.12 6.98 2.35
C GLY A 92 3.67 6.53 2.53
N VAL A 93 2.90 7.28 3.32
CA VAL A 93 1.45 7.06 3.46
C VAL A 93 0.78 7.34 2.11
N ALA A 94 0.07 6.34 1.59
CA ALA A 94 -0.72 6.46 0.36
C ALA A 94 -2.13 6.98 0.68
N PHE A 95 -2.77 6.40 1.71
CA PHE A 95 -4.17 6.65 2.02
C PHE A 95 -4.39 6.94 3.49
N ARG A 96 -5.44 7.72 3.79
CA ARG A 96 -5.84 8.13 5.14
C ARG A 96 -7.34 7.98 5.32
N GLY A 97 -7.79 7.91 6.57
CA GLY A 97 -9.19 7.73 6.93
C GLY A 97 -9.70 6.32 6.64
N ILE A 98 -8.81 5.32 6.64
CA ILE A 98 -9.15 3.91 6.44
C ILE A 98 -9.81 3.38 7.70
N LYS A 99 -11.06 2.91 7.60
CA LYS A 99 -11.85 2.43 8.73
C LYS A 99 -12.51 1.10 8.40
N GLY A 100 -12.97 0.40 9.43
CA GLY A 100 -13.72 -0.84 9.27
C GLY A 100 -12.85 -2.03 8.83
N LYS A 101 -13.53 -3.10 8.42
CA LYS A 101 -12.90 -4.36 8.04
C LYS A 101 -12.43 -4.29 6.58
N GLN A 102 -11.16 -4.59 6.37
CA GLN A 102 -10.52 -4.57 5.06
C GLN A 102 -10.02 -5.97 4.70
N TYR A 103 -10.00 -6.28 3.40
CA TYR A 103 -9.46 -7.51 2.86
C TYR A 103 -8.30 -7.18 1.94
N SER A 104 -7.16 -7.86 2.12
CA SER A 104 -6.06 -7.79 1.17
C SER A 104 -6.50 -8.28 -0.20
N ALA A 105 -6.11 -7.56 -1.24
CA ALA A 105 -6.52 -7.84 -2.60
C ALA A 105 -5.40 -7.59 -3.60
N VAL A 106 -5.49 -8.32 -4.71
CA VAL A 106 -4.71 -8.08 -5.93
C VAL A 106 -5.69 -8.10 -7.10
N SER A 107 -5.57 -7.15 -8.02
CA SER A 107 -6.38 -7.08 -9.23
C SER A 107 -5.51 -7.18 -10.48
N PHE A 108 -6.09 -7.74 -11.53
CA PHE A 108 -5.47 -7.93 -12.84
C PHE A 108 -6.43 -7.37 -13.90
N ASP A 109 -5.90 -6.69 -14.91
CA ASP A 109 -6.71 -6.25 -16.05
C ASP A 109 -6.86 -7.36 -17.11
N SER A 110 -7.70 -7.13 -18.13
CA SER A 110 -7.91 -8.10 -19.20
C SER A 110 -6.68 -8.30 -20.08
N VAL A 111 -5.78 -7.32 -20.15
CA VAL A 111 -4.52 -7.46 -20.86
C VAL A 111 -3.50 -8.24 -20.03
N SER A 112 -3.82 -8.58 -18.75
CA SER A 112 -2.97 -9.27 -17.79
C SER A 112 -2.73 -10.77 -18.01
N GLU A 113 -3.09 -11.32 -19.16
CA GLU A 113 -3.01 -12.76 -19.46
C GLU A 113 -1.63 -13.38 -19.22
N GLY A 114 -1.54 -14.39 -18.35
CA GLY A 114 -0.29 -15.05 -17.99
C GLY A 114 0.50 -14.37 -16.86
N CYS A 115 0.04 -13.23 -16.34
CA CYS A 115 0.64 -12.67 -15.12
C CYS A 115 0.44 -13.60 -13.93
N ARG A 116 1.46 -13.66 -13.08
CA ARG A 116 1.46 -14.48 -11.88
C ARG A 116 2.03 -13.68 -10.73
N VAL A 117 1.41 -13.84 -9.56
CA VAL A 117 1.87 -13.24 -8.31
C VAL A 117 1.99 -14.30 -7.23
N LEU A 118 2.86 -14.06 -6.26
CA LEU A 118 2.92 -14.82 -5.01
C LEU A 118 2.56 -13.91 -3.85
N ALA A 119 1.52 -14.28 -3.12
CA ALA A 119 1.14 -13.59 -1.89
C ALA A 119 1.88 -14.19 -0.69
N ASN A 120 2.49 -13.32 0.10
CA ASN A 120 3.02 -13.62 1.42
C ASN A 120 2.19 -12.85 2.46
N PHE A 121 1.40 -13.59 3.23
CA PHE A 121 0.61 -13.12 4.38
C PHE A 121 1.32 -13.44 5.71
N GLY A 122 2.64 -13.63 5.68
CA GLY A 122 3.47 -13.98 6.84
C GLY A 122 3.94 -15.45 6.86
N GLN A 123 3.68 -16.22 5.80
CA GLN A 123 4.21 -17.58 5.66
C GLN A 123 5.73 -17.59 5.44
N LYS A 124 6.31 -16.46 4.97
CA LYS A 124 7.75 -16.23 4.82
C LYS A 124 8.14 -14.90 5.47
N PRO A 125 9.42 -14.71 5.86
CA PRO A 125 9.90 -13.39 6.26
C PRO A 125 9.60 -12.35 5.20
N PHE A 126 9.13 -11.18 5.63
CA PHE A 126 8.93 -10.03 4.76
C PHE A 126 10.26 -9.38 4.38
N LEU A 127 10.31 -8.74 3.21
CA LEU A 127 11.43 -7.88 2.84
C LEU A 127 11.44 -6.58 3.65
N PHE A 128 10.25 -6.03 3.94
CA PHE A 128 10.12 -4.89 4.82
C PHE A 128 10.11 -5.32 6.30
N ASP A 129 10.92 -4.66 7.11
CA ASP A 129 10.81 -4.78 8.56
C ASP A 129 9.66 -3.91 9.09
N ALA A 130 8.47 -4.51 9.13
CA ALA A 130 7.26 -3.84 9.60
C ALA A 130 7.35 -3.29 11.04
N SER A 131 8.29 -3.78 11.87
CA SER A 131 8.50 -3.24 13.22
C SER A 131 9.07 -1.80 13.19
N THR A 132 9.78 -1.44 12.13
CA THR A 132 10.39 -0.10 11.96
C THR A 132 9.37 0.98 11.59
N TRP A 133 8.18 0.60 11.15
CA TRP A 133 7.10 1.52 10.74
C TRP A 133 6.80 2.58 11.80
N ASN A 134 6.63 2.15 13.05
CA ASN A 134 6.27 3.06 14.14
C ASN A 134 7.39 4.08 14.40
N ALA A 135 8.65 3.64 14.39
CA ALA A 135 9.81 4.50 14.62
C ALA A 135 9.97 5.57 13.51
N GLU A 136 9.72 5.20 12.25
CA GLU A 136 9.81 6.11 11.10
C GLU A 136 8.78 7.25 11.20
N GLU A 137 7.53 6.94 11.56
CA GLU A 137 6.47 7.95 11.69
C GLU A 137 6.62 8.82 12.94
N GLU A 138 7.04 8.25 14.07
CA GLU A 138 7.39 9.02 15.28
C GLU A 138 8.50 10.04 15.00
N ARG A 139 9.56 9.58 14.33
CA ARG A 139 10.67 10.45 13.89
C ARG A 139 10.18 11.58 13.00
N LYS A 140 9.32 11.29 12.01
CA LYS A 140 8.73 12.32 11.13
C LYS A 140 7.82 13.29 11.90
N ALA A 141 7.03 12.81 12.86
CA ALA A 141 6.18 13.65 13.69
C ALA A 141 7.03 14.61 14.54
N GLN A 142 8.10 14.11 15.14
CA GLN A 142 9.05 14.92 15.91
C GLN A 142 9.72 16.01 15.05
N TYR A 143 10.16 15.66 13.84
CA TYR A 143 10.70 16.65 12.89
C TYR A 143 9.67 17.71 12.47
N ARG A 144 8.41 17.33 12.24
CA ARG A 144 7.33 18.29 11.94
C ARG A 144 7.09 19.27 13.10
N GLN A 145 7.07 18.76 14.34
CA GLN A 145 6.95 19.57 15.55
C GLN A 145 8.11 20.58 15.66
N LEU A 146 9.35 20.11 15.50
CA LEU A 146 10.55 20.96 15.54
C LEU A 146 10.52 22.06 14.47
N ARG A 147 10.17 21.72 13.22
CA ARG A 147 10.07 22.72 12.13
C ARG A 147 9.00 23.78 12.38
N ARG A 148 7.93 23.44 13.11
CA ARG A 148 6.91 24.41 13.49
C ARG A 148 7.44 25.39 14.53
N ILE A 149 8.09 24.89 15.57
CA ILE A 149 8.71 25.73 16.62
C ILE A 149 9.68 26.74 16.00
N VAL A 150 10.57 26.28 15.12
CA VAL A 150 11.57 27.16 14.46
C VAL A 150 10.92 28.25 13.60
N ARG A 151 9.73 28.02 13.04
CA ARG A 151 9.00 29.03 12.23
C ARG A 151 8.18 30.01 13.06
N ASP A 152 7.77 29.62 14.27
CA ASP A 152 7.01 30.49 15.17
C ASP A 152 7.94 31.46 15.94
N ASP A 153 9.26 31.27 15.87
CA ASP A 153 10.31 32.11 16.46
C ASP A 153 10.92 33.16 15.47
N GLU A 154 10.44 33.23 14.23
CA GLU A 154 10.79 34.24 13.19
C GLU A 154 9.69 35.31 13.04
#